data_AF-A0A7C1XQN4-F1
#
_entry.id   AF-A0A7C1XQN4-F1
#
_cell.length_a   1.000
_cell.length_b   1.000
_cell.length_c   1.000
_cell.angle_alpha   90.00
_cell.angle_beta   90.00
_cell.angle_gamma   90.00
#
_symmetry.space_group_name_H-M   'P 1'
#
loop_
_entity.id
_entity.type
_entity.pdbx_description
1 polymer ?
#
loop_
_entity_poly.entity_id
_entity_poly.type
_entity_poly.pdbx_seq_one_letter_code
_entity_poly.pdbx_strand_id
1 'polypeptide(L)'
;MHESGHTLTVFIVISVVLFMLLGIAILVMIDHKARIPGEFNSDPFSITGLRREHPVLSFLTTFILGAVILSLLFEISVAFGEKLGFFVEKKKPELLQELKEHRFSEEMRHFHNVRKNDTVNDGKKPVCFYCHGDYPHSKTRMIRTLLNMHTQFVGCMTCHTNEKKVPEDTYSFAWLNYTGIKVKGPHYGTSLDPDTGFLVKTDDYFSKIVVYADIDGQKTLMEMTEDKPEVREFLKVKDKLTDSDKEAMKKRIHKLVRRKGRFCDRCHAQEDKSYLPFRKLGFSEQRIFDVTNLNIIGIVKKYKNFYLPNLFKKESGSQK
;
A
#
# COMPACT_ATOMS: atom_id res chain seq x y z
N MET A 1 -2.54 -10.98 -27.92
CA MET A 1 -3.32 -9.75 -27.63
C MET A 1 -3.65 -8.96 -28.92
N HIS A 2 -4.00 -9.62 -30.03
CA HIS A 2 -4.28 -8.94 -31.31
C HIS A 2 -5.78 -8.86 -31.67
N GLU A 3 -6.65 -9.56 -30.95
CA GLU A 3 -8.09 -9.60 -31.25
C GLU A 3 -8.87 -8.34 -30.85
N SER A 4 -8.37 -7.52 -29.92
CA SER A 4 -9.13 -6.37 -29.40
C SER A 4 -9.24 -5.19 -30.37
N GLY A 5 -8.32 -5.04 -31.34
CA GLY A 5 -8.31 -3.91 -32.28
C GLY A 5 -9.38 -3.99 -33.36
N HIS A 6 -9.68 -5.22 -33.83
CA HIS A 6 -10.68 -5.43 -34.87
C HIS A 6 -12.10 -5.18 -34.32
N THR A 7 -12.38 -5.66 -33.11
CA THR A 7 -13.67 -5.47 -32.44
C THR A 7 -13.97 -4.00 -32.14
N LEU A 8 -12.94 -3.23 -31.75
CA LEU A 8 -13.08 -1.78 -31.53
C LEU A 8 -13.40 -1.03 -32.82
N THR A 9 -12.73 -1.38 -33.92
CA THR A 9 -12.96 -0.75 -35.24
C THR A 9 -14.39 -1.03 -35.74
N VAL A 10 -14.85 -2.28 -35.63
CA VAL A 10 -16.21 -2.67 -36.01
C VAL A 10 -17.25 -1.92 -35.17
N PHE A 11 -17.01 -1.77 -33.87
CA PHE A 11 -17.92 -1.05 -32.97
C PHE A 11 -18.03 0.44 -33.31
N ILE A 12 -16.90 1.09 -33.65
CA ILE A 12 -16.88 2.49 -34.08
C ILE A 12 -17.67 2.66 -35.39
N VAL A 13 -17.43 1.81 -36.39
CA VAL A 13 -18.13 1.87 -37.68
C VAL A 13 -19.65 1.69 -37.50
N ILE A 14 -20.08 0.70 -36.70
CA ILE A 14 -21.50 0.46 -36.41
C ILE A 14 -22.12 1.67 -35.71
N SER A 15 -21.42 2.26 -34.74
CA SER A 15 -21.90 3.43 -34.00
C SER A 15 -22.10 4.65 -34.90
N VAL A 16 -21.17 4.91 -35.83
CA VAL A 16 -21.27 5.99 -36.82
C VAL A 16 -22.45 5.77 -37.77
N VAL A 17 -22.62 4.55 -38.28
CA VAL A 17 -23.74 4.21 -39.19
C VAL A 17 -25.09 4.37 -38.49
N LEU A 18 -25.22 3.90 -37.25
CA LEU A 18 -26.46 4.06 -36.47
C LEU A 18 -26.78 5.54 -36.21
N PHE A 19 -25.77 6.37 -35.93
CA PHE A 19 -25.97 7.79 -35.69
C PHE A 19 -26.39 8.54 -36.97
N MET A 20 -25.82 8.19 -38.13
CA MET A 20 -26.25 8.71 -39.42
C MET A 20 -27.70 8.33 -39.73
N LEU A 21 -28.08 7.07 -39.52
CA LEU A 21 -29.45 6.60 -39.75
C LEU A 21 -30.45 7.30 -38.82
N LEU A 22 -30.09 7.53 -37.55
CA LEU A 22 -30.91 8.30 -36.62
C LEU A 22 -31.09 9.75 -37.10
N GLY A 23 -30.03 10.40 -37.57
CA GLY A 23 -30.10 11.75 -38.14
C GLY A 23 -31.03 11.83 -39.36
N ILE A 24 -30.94 10.86 -40.27
CA ILE A 24 -31.85 10.75 -41.43
C ILE A 24 -33.30 10.56 -40.96
N ALA A 25 -33.54 9.66 -40.01
CA ALA A 25 -34.88 9.42 -39.47
C ALA A 25 -35.50 10.69 -38.85
N ILE A 26 -34.72 11.45 -38.08
CA ILE A 26 -35.15 12.74 -37.49
C ILE A 26 -35.49 13.75 -38.60
N LEU A 27 -34.66 13.86 -39.63
CA LEU A 27 -34.93 14.77 -40.76
C LEU A 27 -36.19 14.37 -41.54
N VAL A 28 -36.41 13.08 -41.77
CA VAL A 28 -37.63 12.56 -42.41
C VAL A 28 -38.86 12.83 -41.54
N MET A 29 -38.76 12.65 -40.22
CA MET A 29 -39.85 12.98 -39.29
C MET A 29 -40.17 14.48 -39.30
N ILE A 30 -39.16 15.34 -39.35
CA ILE A 30 -39.33 16.80 -39.45
C ILE A 30 -39.99 17.18 -40.79
N ASP A 31 -39.55 16.59 -41.92
CA ASP A 31 -40.15 16.84 -43.24
C ASP A 31 -41.60 16.35 -43.32
N HIS A 32 -41.88 15.15 -42.79
CA HIS A 32 -43.23 14.61 -42.74
C HIS A 32 -44.16 15.46 -41.87
N LYS A 33 -43.68 15.91 -40.70
CA LYS A 33 -44.41 16.82 -39.80
C LYS A 33 -44.74 18.14 -40.50
N ALA A 34 -43.83 18.66 -41.32
CA ALA A 34 -44.04 19.91 -42.06
C ALA A 34 -45.13 19.84 -43.15
N ARG A 35 -45.63 18.64 -43.49
CA ARG A 35 -46.66 18.43 -44.53
C ARG A 35 -48.08 18.28 -43.97
N ILE A 36 -48.27 18.20 -42.66
CA ILE A 36 -49.59 18.02 -42.03
C ILE A 36 -50.20 19.40 -41.72
N PRO A 37 -51.31 19.79 -42.36
CA PRO A 37 -51.99 21.05 -42.06
C PRO A 37 -52.65 21.01 -40.67
N GLY A 38 -52.48 22.05 -39.86
CA GLY A 38 -53.11 22.14 -38.53
C GLY A 38 -52.95 23.52 -37.89
N GLU A 39 -53.82 23.81 -36.92
CA GLU A 39 -53.83 25.06 -36.16
C GLU A 39 -52.66 25.16 -35.18
N PHE A 40 -52.31 26.39 -34.80
CA PHE A 40 -51.19 26.68 -33.92
C PHE A 40 -51.43 26.11 -32.52
N ASN A 41 -50.49 25.32 -32.02
CA ASN A 41 -50.53 24.76 -30.68
C ASN A 41 -49.16 24.93 -30.02
N SER A 42 -49.12 25.54 -28.83
CA SER A 42 -47.88 25.89 -28.11
C SER A 42 -47.25 24.74 -27.34
N ASP A 43 -47.75 23.52 -27.54
CA ASP A 43 -47.19 22.31 -26.93
C ASP A 43 -45.89 21.90 -27.64
N PRO A 44 -44.74 21.83 -26.93
CA PRO A 44 -43.46 21.40 -27.49
C PRO A 44 -43.47 19.97 -28.06
N PHE A 45 -44.49 19.16 -27.73
CA PHE A 45 -44.70 17.82 -28.27
C PHE A 45 -45.84 17.74 -29.31
N SER A 46 -46.47 18.86 -29.68
CA SER A 46 -47.51 18.91 -30.70
C SER A 46 -46.99 18.43 -32.06
N ILE A 47 -47.76 17.58 -32.74
CA ILE A 47 -47.42 17.01 -34.05
C ILE A 47 -47.97 17.89 -35.21
N THR A 48 -48.75 18.95 -34.92
CA THR A 48 -49.34 19.86 -35.92
C THR A 48 -48.87 21.31 -35.73
N GLY A 49 -48.52 22.03 -36.81
CA GLY A 49 -48.11 23.45 -36.76
C GLY A 49 -47.53 24.04 -38.05
N LEU A 50 -47.62 25.37 -38.22
CA LEU A 50 -47.18 26.11 -39.42
C LEU A 50 -45.65 26.16 -39.60
N ARG A 51 -45.20 26.10 -40.86
CA ARG A 51 -43.81 26.01 -41.39
C ARG A 51 -42.79 27.03 -40.85
N ARG A 52 -43.18 28.06 -40.10
CA ARG A 52 -42.33 29.24 -39.81
C ARG A 52 -41.61 29.26 -38.45
N GLU A 53 -41.83 28.31 -37.54
CA GLU A 53 -41.33 28.43 -36.16
C GLU A 53 -40.40 27.32 -35.63
N HIS A 54 -39.76 26.54 -36.49
CA HIS A 54 -38.73 25.57 -36.06
C HIS A 54 -37.23 25.99 -36.20
N PRO A 55 -36.84 27.27 -36.41
CA PRO A 55 -35.43 27.57 -36.71
C PRO A 55 -34.49 27.24 -35.55
N VAL A 56 -34.91 27.41 -34.30
CA VAL A 56 -34.03 27.23 -33.14
C VAL A 56 -33.76 25.77 -32.84
N LEU A 57 -34.80 24.92 -32.84
CA LEU A 57 -34.65 23.48 -32.57
C LEU A 57 -33.87 22.79 -33.69
N SER A 58 -34.17 23.10 -34.96
CA SER A 58 -33.41 22.55 -36.08
C SER A 58 -31.95 23.02 -36.06
N PHE A 59 -31.69 24.30 -35.74
CA PHE A 59 -30.32 24.81 -35.60
C PHE A 59 -29.57 24.13 -34.46
N LEU A 60 -30.20 23.94 -33.29
CA LEU A 60 -29.61 23.26 -32.14
C LEU A 60 -29.30 21.79 -32.46
N THR A 61 -30.23 21.08 -33.11
CA THR A 61 -30.02 19.69 -33.53
C THR A 61 -28.89 19.60 -34.55
N THR A 62 -28.86 20.47 -35.56
CA THR A 62 -27.77 20.52 -36.55
C THR A 62 -26.42 20.83 -35.90
N PHE A 63 -26.39 21.75 -34.92
CA PHE A 63 -25.17 22.09 -34.19
C PHE A 63 -24.64 20.91 -33.36
N ILE A 64 -25.51 20.24 -32.60
CA ILE A 64 -25.13 19.07 -31.79
C ILE A 64 -24.65 17.93 -32.70
N LEU A 65 -25.40 17.62 -33.76
CA LEU A 65 -25.03 16.57 -34.71
C LEU A 65 -23.70 16.91 -35.41
N GLY A 66 -23.51 18.16 -35.80
CA GLY A 66 -22.27 18.67 -36.39
C GLY A 66 -21.09 18.53 -35.45
N ALA A 67 -21.23 18.89 -34.17
CA ALA A 67 -20.17 18.76 -33.17
C ALA A 67 -19.77 17.30 -32.94
N VAL A 68 -20.73 16.37 -32.88
CA VAL A 68 -20.47 14.93 -32.74
C VAL A 68 -19.72 14.40 -33.97
N ILE A 69 -20.17 14.76 -35.18
CA ILE A 69 -19.51 14.35 -36.44
C ILE A 69 -18.07 14.89 -36.49
N LEU A 70 -17.86 16.17 -36.12
CA LEU A 70 -16.53 16.78 -36.13
C LEU A 70 -15.58 16.12 -35.13
N SER A 71 -16.07 15.77 -33.93
CA SER A 71 -15.31 15.05 -32.91
C SER A 71 -14.88 13.66 -33.41
N LEU A 72 -15.81 12.93 -34.05
CA LEU A 72 -15.53 11.60 -34.60
C LEU A 72 -14.55 11.66 -35.78
N LEU A 73 -14.71 12.64 -36.68
CA LEU A 73 -13.77 12.85 -37.78
C LEU A 73 -12.38 13.24 -37.27
N PHE A 74 -12.29 14.01 -36.19
CA PHE A 74 -11.01 14.35 -35.55
C PHE A 74 -10.33 13.10 -34.97
N GLU A 75 -11.03 12.27 -34.22
CA GLU A 75 -10.48 11.02 -33.69
C GLU A 75 -10.03 10.05 -34.80
N ILE A 76 -10.84 9.91 -35.86
CA ILE A 76 -10.46 9.11 -37.04
C ILE A 76 -9.21 9.71 -37.71
N SER A 77 -9.13 11.04 -37.84
CA SER A 77 -7.96 11.70 -38.44
C SER A 77 -6.69 11.51 -37.60
N VAL A 78 -6.80 11.53 -36.28
CA VAL A 78 -5.69 11.24 -35.36
C VAL A 78 -5.27 9.78 -35.50
N ALA A 79 -6.21 8.83 -35.43
CA ALA A 79 -5.92 7.40 -35.56
C ALA A 79 -5.34 7.03 -36.93
N PHE A 80 -5.84 7.64 -38.01
CA PHE A 80 -5.31 7.44 -39.35
C PHE A 80 -3.97 8.16 -39.55
N GLY A 81 -3.77 9.31 -38.92
CA GLY A 81 -2.50 10.04 -38.88
C GLY A 81 -1.40 9.28 -38.13
N GLU A 82 -1.73 8.58 -37.05
CA GLU A 82 -0.82 7.64 -36.37
C GLU A 82 -0.45 6.48 -37.30
N LYS A 83 -1.42 5.93 -38.04
CA LYS A 83 -1.21 4.80 -38.97
C LYS A 83 -0.42 5.18 -40.22
N LEU A 84 -0.54 6.42 -40.69
CA LEU A 84 0.22 6.99 -41.82
C LEU A 84 1.57 7.61 -41.39
N GLY A 85 1.90 7.60 -40.09
CA GLY A 85 3.18 8.08 -39.57
C GLY A 85 3.32 9.61 -39.51
N PHE A 86 2.22 10.36 -39.50
CA PHE A 86 2.25 11.82 -39.30
C PHE A 86 2.47 12.20 -37.83
N PHE A 87 2.08 11.33 -36.90
CA PHE A 87 2.28 11.50 -35.46
C PHE A 87 3.25 10.43 -34.94
N VAL A 88 4.49 10.43 -35.45
CA VAL A 88 5.57 9.66 -34.82
C VAL A 88 5.99 10.41 -33.57
N GLU A 89 5.30 10.13 -32.47
CA GLU A 89 5.90 10.33 -31.16
C GLU A 89 7.20 9.53 -31.18
N LYS A 90 8.35 10.19 -31.01
CA LYS A 90 9.64 9.51 -30.91
C LYS A 90 9.58 8.59 -29.70
N LYS A 91 9.12 7.34 -29.91
CA LYS A 91 9.24 6.27 -28.93
C LYS A 91 10.69 6.24 -28.52
N LYS A 92 10.93 6.38 -27.22
CA LYS A 92 12.27 6.22 -26.64
C LYS A 92 12.87 4.93 -27.21
N PRO A 93 14.15 4.92 -27.59
CA PRO A 93 14.75 3.78 -28.30
C PRO A 93 14.38 2.48 -27.59
N GLU A 94 13.92 1.49 -28.36
CA GLU A 94 13.38 0.21 -27.89
C GLU A 94 14.30 -0.47 -26.87
N LEU A 95 15.62 -0.36 -27.09
CA LEU A 95 16.66 -0.81 -26.18
C LEU A 95 16.59 -0.17 -24.78
N LEU A 96 16.26 1.11 -24.64
CA LEU A 96 16.13 1.76 -23.32
C LEU A 96 14.90 1.27 -22.56
N GLN A 97 13.83 0.93 -23.28
CA GLN A 97 12.62 0.39 -22.67
C GLN A 97 12.85 -1.06 -22.23
N GLU A 98 13.46 -1.86 -23.11
CA GLU A 98 13.89 -3.24 -22.81
C GLU A 98 14.90 -3.27 -21.65
N LEU A 99 15.90 -2.39 -21.63
CA LEU A 99 16.85 -2.28 -20.52
C LEU A 99 16.19 -1.84 -19.22
N LYS A 100 15.14 -1.00 -19.27
CA LYS A 100 14.39 -0.59 -18.07
C LYS A 100 13.58 -1.76 -17.51
N GLU A 101 12.91 -2.51 -18.38
CA GLU A 101 12.17 -3.72 -18.01
C GLU A 101 13.11 -4.81 -17.50
N HIS A 102 14.27 -5.00 -18.13
CA HIS A 102 15.29 -5.94 -17.70
C HIS A 102 15.91 -5.54 -16.35
N ARG A 103 16.20 -4.24 -16.13
CA ARG A 103 16.67 -3.73 -14.83
C ARG A 103 15.62 -3.93 -13.73
N PHE A 104 14.35 -3.63 -14.01
CA PHE A 104 13.25 -3.85 -13.08
C PHE A 104 13.05 -5.33 -12.78
N SER A 105 13.13 -6.19 -13.80
CA SER A 105 13.05 -7.65 -13.66
C SER A 105 14.22 -8.21 -12.85
N GLU A 106 15.44 -7.72 -13.08
CA GLU A 106 16.62 -8.09 -12.29
C GLU A 106 16.51 -7.57 -10.84
N GLU A 107 16.10 -6.33 -10.61
CA GLU A 107 15.79 -5.82 -9.26
C GLU A 107 14.74 -6.70 -8.56
N MET A 108 13.69 -7.13 -9.25
CA MET A 108 12.65 -7.99 -8.67
C MET A 108 13.12 -9.45 -8.47
N ARG A 109 14.07 -9.94 -9.28
CA ARG A 109 14.66 -11.29 -9.15
C ARG A 109 15.58 -11.40 -7.94
N HIS A 110 16.33 -10.36 -7.63
CA HIS A 110 17.20 -10.32 -6.46
C HIS A 110 16.37 -9.90 -5.24
N PHE A 111 15.73 -10.88 -4.57
CA PHE A 111 15.04 -10.69 -3.28
C PHE A 111 15.94 -10.11 -2.16
N HIS A 112 17.23 -9.97 -2.41
CA HIS A 112 18.20 -9.25 -1.60
C HIS A 112 18.69 -7.99 -2.33
N ASN A 113 17.77 -7.09 -2.72
CA ASN A 113 18.14 -5.70 -2.98
C ASN A 113 18.61 -5.08 -1.66
N VAL A 114 19.82 -5.42 -1.25
CA VAL A 114 20.51 -4.76 -0.15
C VAL A 114 20.71 -3.33 -0.65
N ARG A 115 20.01 -2.39 -0.02
CA ARG A 115 20.21 -0.97 -0.29
C ARG A 115 21.71 -0.70 -0.22
N LYS A 116 22.24 0.12 -1.12
CA LYS A 116 23.67 0.52 -1.10
C LYS A 116 24.12 0.99 0.28
N ASN A 117 23.21 1.60 1.05
CA ASN A 117 23.40 1.96 2.44
C ASN A 117 22.39 1.17 3.30
N ASP A 118 22.90 0.38 4.26
CA ASP A 118 22.07 -0.29 5.26
C ASP A 118 21.64 0.69 6.36
N THR A 119 20.71 1.58 5.99
CA THR A 119 20.21 2.62 6.90
C THR A 119 19.50 2.04 8.12
N VAL A 120 19.05 0.78 8.07
CA VAL A 120 18.37 0.12 9.20
C VAL A 120 19.34 -0.16 10.35
N ASN A 121 20.62 -0.32 10.04
CA ASN A 121 21.67 -0.58 11.00
C ASN A 121 22.47 0.63 11.46
N ASP A 122 22.12 1.80 10.95
CA ASP A 122 22.75 3.04 11.36
C ASP A 122 22.32 3.48 12.77
N GLY A 123 23.28 4.05 13.49
CA GLY A 123 23.08 4.63 14.82
C GLY A 123 23.07 3.63 15.97
N LYS A 124 22.71 4.12 17.15
CA LYS A 124 22.72 3.36 18.40
C LYS A 124 21.59 2.32 18.47
N LYS A 125 21.82 1.26 19.23
CA LYS A 125 20.94 0.08 19.35
C LYS A 125 20.65 -0.25 20.82
N PRO A 126 19.57 -0.98 21.13
CA PRO A 126 19.32 -1.46 22.49
C PRO A 126 20.27 -2.60 22.85
N VAL A 127 20.49 -2.86 24.14
CA VAL A 127 21.39 -3.92 24.63
C VAL A 127 21.06 -5.29 24.04
N CYS A 128 19.77 -5.55 23.77
CA CYS A 128 19.29 -6.80 23.19
C CYS A 128 19.95 -7.10 21.84
N PHE A 129 20.21 -6.07 21.03
CA PHE A 129 20.83 -6.20 19.72
C PHE A 129 22.26 -6.77 19.80
N TYR A 130 23.04 -6.32 20.78
CA TYR A 130 24.45 -6.71 20.93
C TYR A 130 24.65 -8.20 21.25
N CYS A 131 23.60 -8.90 21.66
CA CYS A 131 23.65 -10.35 21.89
C CYS A 131 22.75 -11.16 20.95
N HIS A 132 21.67 -10.57 20.41
CA HIS A 132 20.69 -11.30 19.59
C HIS A 132 20.66 -10.92 18.10
N GLY A 133 21.30 -9.80 17.71
CA GLY A 133 21.31 -9.30 16.33
C GLY A 133 19.96 -8.77 15.84
N ASP A 134 19.87 -8.48 14.53
CA ASP A 134 18.67 -7.91 13.87
C ASP A 134 17.53 -8.91 13.70
N TYR A 135 17.87 -10.19 13.62
CA TYR A 135 16.96 -11.29 13.31
C TYR A 135 16.89 -12.30 14.47
N PRO A 136 16.49 -11.86 15.69
CA PRO A 136 16.53 -12.67 16.90
C PRO A 136 15.54 -13.85 16.87
N HIS A 137 14.62 -13.87 15.91
CA HIS A 137 13.60 -14.91 15.79
C HIS A 137 13.97 -15.87 14.67
N SER A 138 14.45 -17.06 15.04
CA SER A 138 14.89 -18.10 14.09
C SER A 138 14.18 -19.45 14.29
N LYS A 139 13.63 -19.69 15.49
CA LYS A 139 13.15 -21.03 15.91
C LYS A 139 11.89 -21.51 15.20
N THR A 140 11.01 -20.60 14.77
CA THR A 140 9.73 -20.98 14.15
C THR A 140 9.66 -20.46 12.73
N ARG A 141 9.94 -21.35 11.76
CA ARG A 141 10.07 -21.01 10.33
C ARG A 141 8.88 -20.23 9.77
N MET A 142 7.67 -20.55 10.21
CA MET A 142 6.45 -19.91 9.73
C MET A 142 6.35 -18.42 10.10
N ILE A 143 6.67 -18.07 11.36
CA ILE A 143 6.45 -16.71 11.87
C ILE A 143 7.74 -15.89 11.99
N ARG A 144 8.91 -16.49 11.75
CA ARG A 144 10.22 -15.80 11.92
C ARG A 144 10.29 -14.50 11.14
N THR A 145 9.85 -14.50 9.88
CA THR A 145 9.93 -13.32 9.01
C THR A 145 9.00 -12.23 9.53
N LEU A 146 7.78 -12.59 9.94
CA LEU A 146 6.83 -11.66 10.53
C LEU A 146 7.38 -11.05 11.81
N LEU A 147 7.87 -11.86 12.74
CA LEU A 147 8.39 -11.35 14.00
C LEU A 147 9.65 -10.50 13.80
N ASN A 148 10.57 -10.91 12.91
CA ASN A 148 11.76 -10.12 12.60
C ASN A 148 11.42 -8.82 11.86
N MET A 149 10.34 -8.77 11.08
CA MET A 149 9.85 -7.53 10.51
C MET A 149 9.37 -6.56 11.61
N HIS A 150 8.78 -7.06 12.70
CA HIS A 150 8.35 -6.19 13.81
C HIS A 150 9.52 -5.53 14.54
N THR A 151 10.71 -6.14 14.55
CA THR A 151 11.89 -5.53 15.22
C THR A 151 12.31 -4.21 14.56
N GLN A 152 11.81 -3.93 13.35
CA GLN A 152 12.08 -2.69 12.62
C GLN A 152 11.39 -1.48 13.26
N PHE A 153 10.18 -1.64 13.82
CA PHE A 153 9.36 -0.53 14.34
C PHE A 153 8.78 -0.78 15.74
N VAL A 154 9.06 -1.93 16.35
CA VAL A 154 8.68 -2.27 17.73
C VAL A 154 9.93 -2.60 18.56
N GLY A 155 10.07 -1.96 19.71
CA GLY A 155 11.15 -2.25 20.67
C GLY A 155 11.03 -3.66 21.24
N CYS A 156 12.17 -4.29 21.57
CA CYS A 156 12.21 -5.66 22.05
C CYS A 156 11.33 -5.83 23.29
N MET A 157 11.40 -4.87 24.22
CA MET A 157 10.68 -4.91 25.49
C MET A 157 9.17 -4.69 25.32
N THR A 158 8.69 -4.07 24.24
CA THR A 158 7.25 -3.96 23.97
C THR A 158 6.60 -5.35 23.91
N CYS A 159 7.26 -6.30 23.24
CA CYS A 159 6.82 -7.69 23.18
C CYS A 159 7.29 -8.53 24.38
N HIS A 160 8.47 -8.22 24.94
CA HIS A 160 9.17 -9.06 25.90
C HIS A 160 9.20 -8.54 27.36
N THR A 161 8.47 -7.49 27.72
CA THR A 161 8.33 -7.11 29.14
C THR A 161 7.51 -8.16 29.89
N ASN A 162 8.01 -8.58 31.06
CA ASN A 162 7.40 -9.59 31.91
C ASN A 162 6.29 -8.99 32.79
N GLU A 163 5.05 -9.22 32.39
CA GLU A 163 3.83 -8.77 33.08
C GLU A 163 3.69 -9.29 34.52
N LYS A 164 4.33 -10.43 34.84
CA LYS A 164 4.30 -11.00 36.19
C LYS A 164 5.18 -10.23 37.17
N LYS A 165 6.10 -9.41 36.66
CA LYS A 165 7.01 -8.59 37.48
C LYS A 165 6.65 -7.11 37.42
N VAL A 166 6.13 -6.66 36.29
CA VAL A 166 5.66 -5.29 36.10
C VAL A 166 4.29 -5.39 35.43
N PRO A 167 3.17 -5.17 36.16
CA PRO A 167 1.82 -5.35 35.65
C PRO A 167 1.50 -4.53 34.38
N GLU A 168 0.72 -5.08 33.43
CA GLU A 168 0.47 -4.41 32.12
C GLU A 168 -0.37 -3.12 32.24
N ASP A 169 -1.17 -2.97 33.28
CA ASP A 169 -1.96 -1.76 33.58
C ASP A 169 -1.09 -0.55 33.94
N THR A 170 0.17 -0.78 34.32
CA THR A 170 1.18 0.28 34.54
C THR A 170 1.83 0.76 33.24
N TYR A 171 1.54 0.13 32.10
CA TYR A 171 2.26 0.39 30.86
C TYR A 171 1.72 1.61 30.12
N SER A 172 2.64 2.32 29.49
CA SER A 172 2.34 3.31 28.46
C SER A 172 3.29 3.15 27.28
N PHE A 173 2.82 3.52 26.09
CA PHE A 173 3.56 3.34 24.85
C PHE A 173 3.86 4.68 24.21
N ALA A 174 5.04 4.79 23.62
CA ALA A 174 5.44 5.95 22.84
C ALA A 174 6.40 5.54 21.74
N TRP A 175 6.56 6.42 20.76
CA TRP A 175 7.63 6.31 19.79
C TRP A 175 8.93 6.85 20.39
N LEU A 176 10.01 6.10 20.22
CA LEU A 176 11.35 6.51 20.65
C LEU A 176 12.34 6.23 19.53
N ASN A 177 13.05 7.28 19.13
CA ASN A 177 14.25 7.17 18.31
C ASN A 177 15.47 7.26 19.21
N TYR A 178 16.07 6.11 19.51
CA TYR A 178 17.30 6.03 20.31
C TYR A 178 18.57 5.98 19.44
N THR A 179 18.47 6.01 18.11
CA THR A 179 19.63 5.82 17.20
C THR A 179 20.56 7.03 17.17
N GLY A 180 20.04 8.22 17.53
CA GLY A 180 20.75 9.50 17.45
C GLY A 180 20.66 10.15 16.07
N ILE A 181 19.99 9.52 15.11
CA ILE A 181 19.77 10.06 13.76
C ILE A 181 18.56 10.99 13.81
N LYS A 182 18.74 12.23 13.31
CA LYS A 182 17.66 13.22 13.26
C LYS A 182 16.69 12.86 12.14
N VAL A 183 15.39 12.90 12.46
CA VAL A 183 14.27 12.61 11.56
C VAL A 183 13.23 13.72 11.70
N LYS A 184 12.43 13.97 10.65
CA LYS A 184 11.41 15.04 10.65
C LYS A 184 10.00 14.55 10.30
N GLY A 185 9.90 13.51 9.50
CA GLY A 185 8.65 12.97 8.99
C GLY A 185 7.85 12.20 10.04
N PRO A 186 6.63 11.77 9.69
CA PRO A 186 5.79 10.97 10.57
C PRO A 186 6.42 9.59 10.80
N HIS A 187 6.09 8.94 11.92
CA HIS A 187 6.56 7.59 12.19
C HIS A 187 6.12 6.61 11.09
N TYR A 188 7.05 5.79 10.61
CA TYR A 188 6.78 4.83 9.54
C TYR A 188 5.63 3.88 9.88
N GLY A 189 4.75 3.64 8.90
CA GLY A 189 3.71 2.62 8.99
C GLY A 189 2.42 3.05 9.71
N THR A 190 2.31 4.31 10.12
CA THR A 190 1.14 4.86 10.84
C THR A 190 -0.03 5.23 9.94
N SER A 191 0.22 5.60 8.68
CA SER A 191 -0.80 6.07 7.74
C SER A 191 -0.56 5.58 6.32
N LEU A 192 -1.64 5.55 5.54
CA LEU A 192 -1.63 5.34 4.09
C LEU A 192 -1.79 6.67 3.36
N ASP A 193 -1.12 6.79 2.23
CA ASP A 193 -1.31 7.83 1.24
C ASP A 193 -2.65 7.57 0.52
N PRO A 194 -3.59 8.54 0.51
CA PRO A 194 -4.95 8.32 0.00
C PRO A 194 -5.00 8.16 -1.52
N ASP A 195 -4.04 8.74 -2.25
CA ASP A 195 -4.01 8.72 -3.71
C ASP A 195 -3.46 7.38 -4.24
N THR A 196 -2.49 6.82 -3.51
CA THR A 196 -1.77 5.61 -3.94
C THR A 196 -2.15 4.34 -3.17
N GLY A 197 -2.75 4.49 -1.98
CA GLY A 197 -3.03 3.38 -1.06
C GLY A 197 -1.78 2.75 -0.41
N PHE A 198 -0.58 3.29 -0.66
CA PHE A 198 0.65 2.81 -0.05
C PHE A 198 0.93 3.48 1.30
N LEU A 199 1.86 2.93 2.09
CA LEU A 199 2.33 3.62 3.30
C LEU A 199 2.92 4.99 2.95
N VAL A 200 2.58 6.01 3.75
CA VAL A 200 3.15 7.35 3.62
C VAL A 200 4.68 7.26 3.69
N LYS A 201 5.35 7.85 2.70
CA LYS A 201 6.82 7.95 2.68
C LYS A 201 7.28 8.87 3.81
N THR A 202 8.34 8.49 4.50
CA THR A 202 8.91 9.23 5.63
C THR A 202 10.41 9.02 5.70
N ASP A 203 11.14 9.88 6.39
CA ASP A 203 12.52 9.64 6.80
C ASP A 203 12.63 8.96 8.18
N ASP A 204 11.53 8.90 8.94
CA ASP A 204 11.50 8.29 10.27
C ASP A 204 11.26 6.77 10.23
N TYR A 205 12.30 6.06 9.78
CA TYR A 205 12.41 4.60 9.86
C TYR A 205 13.11 4.12 11.15
N PHE A 206 13.49 5.05 12.03
CA PHE A 206 14.36 4.79 13.18
C PHE A 206 13.58 4.77 14.49
N SER A 207 12.49 5.52 14.58
CA SER A 207 11.58 5.49 15.73
C SER A 207 10.92 4.12 15.87
N LYS A 208 10.86 3.63 17.11
CA LYS A 208 10.17 2.38 17.44
C LYS A 208 9.15 2.60 18.54
N ILE A 209 8.07 1.82 18.50
CA ILE A 209 7.10 1.73 19.58
C ILE A 209 7.77 1.02 20.76
N VAL A 210 8.03 1.76 21.83
CA VAL A 210 8.61 1.27 23.09
C VAL A 210 7.58 1.31 24.21
N VAL A 211 7.83 0.50 25.25
CA VAL A 211 7.02 0.46 26.46
C VAL A 211 7.74 1.17 27.61
N TYR A 212 7.00 2.03 28.29
CA TYR A 212 7.32 2.58 29.58
C TYR A 212 6.42 1.92 30.62
N ALA A 213 6.91 1.73 31.83
CA ALA A 213 6.10 1.29 32.95
C ALA A 213 6.27 2.24 34.13
N ASP A 214 5.23 2.37 34.94
CA ASP A 214 5.34 3.01 36.25
C ASP A 214 6.00 2.03 37.24
N ILE A 215 7.18 2.39 37.73
CA ILE A 215 7.91 1.66 38.76
C ILE A 215 8.24 2.65 39.86
N ASP A 216 7.71 2.40 41.06
CA ASP A 216 7.89 3.25 42.24
C ASP A 216 7.48 4.72 42.02
N GLY A 217 6.40 4.95 41.26
CA GLY A 217 5.89 6.29 40.92
C GLY A 217 6.68 7.00 39.82
N GLN A 218 7.63 6.31 39.19
CA GLN A 218 8.46 6.85 38.11
C GLN A 218 8.21 6.13 36.79
N LYS A 219 7.92 6.91 35.76
CA LYS A 219 7.80 6.43 34.38
C LYS A 219 9.16 5.99 33.86
N THR A 220 9.39 4.68 33.82
CA THR A 220 10.66 4.06 33.46
C THR A 220 10.59 3.46 32.06
N LEU A 221 11.55 3.80 31.20
CA LEU A 221 11.72 3.12 29.90
C LEU A 221 12.20 1.69 30.14
N MET A 222 11.42 0.72 29.66
CA MET A 222 11.75 -0.70 29.82
C MET A 222 12.87 -1.16 28.91
N GLU A 223 13.02 -0.52 27.74
CA GLU A 223 14.14 -0.78 26.83
C GLU A 223 15.48 -0.36 27.48
N MET A 224 16.51 -1.20 27.34
CA MET A 224 17.86 -0.89 27.82
C MET A 224 18.67 -0.31 26.67
N THR A 225 18.62 1.01 26.52
CA THR A 225 19.26 1.77 25.45
C THR A 225 20.69 2.19 25.81
N GLU A 226 21.51 2.48 24.81
CA GLU A 226 22.93 2.86 24.94
C GLU A 226 23.20 4.19 25.69
N ASP A 227 22.18 5.02 25.91
CA ASP A 227 22.28 6.22 26.71
C ASP A 227 22.34 5.92 28.22
N LYS A 228 21.82 4.77 28.66
CA LYS A 228 21.86 4.36 30.06
C LYS A 228 23.31 4.07 30.51
N PRO A 229 23.79 4.67 31.62
CA PRO A 229 25.18 4.50 32.08
C PRO A 229 25.60 3.04 32.24
N GLU A 230 24.72 2.21 32.82
CA GLU A 230 24.96 0.78 33.03
C GLU A 230 25.12 0.00 31.72
N VAL A 231 24.41 0.40 30.65
CA VAL A 231 24.55 -0.22 29.32
C VAL A 231 25.89 0.20 28.70
N ARG A 232 26.25 1.48 28.80
CA ARG A 232 27.55 1.98 28.30
C ARG A 232 28.73 1.29 28.97
N GLU A 233 28.64 1.08 30.28
CA GLU A 233 29.66 0.36 31.03
C GLU A 233 29.74 -1.10 30.57
N PHE A 234 28.61 -1.80 30.50
CA PHE A 234 28.55 -3.17 29.99
C PHE A 234 29.19 -3.30 28.60
N LEU A 235 28.86 -2.41 27.66
CA LEU A 235 29.40 -2.45 26.31
C LEU A 235 30.93 -2.27 26.24
N LYS A 236 31.53 -1.56 27.20
CA LYS A 236 33.00 -1.40 27.29
C LYS A 236 33.71 -2.66 27.78
N VAL A 237 33.03 -3.48 28.58
CA VAL A 237 33.64 -4.63 29.26
C VAL A 237 33.17 -5.98 28.75
N LYS A 238 32.08 -6.05 27.96
CA LYS A 238 31.42 -7.30 27.53
C LYS A 238 32.36 -8.34 26.93
N ASP A 239 33.39 -7.91 26.19
CA ASP A 239 34.33 -8.79 25.50
C ASP A 239 35.48 -9.28 26.41
N LYS A 240 35.59 -8.70 27.62
CA LYS A 240 36.57 -9.07 28.66
C LYS A 240 35.96 -9.93 29.77
N LEU A 241 34.64 -10.12 29.77
CA LEU A 241 33.94 -10.87 30.80
C LEU A 241 34.28 -12.37 30.72
N THR A 242 34.47 -12.99 31.88
CA THR A 242 34.54 -14.45 31.97
C THR A 242 33.16 -15.06 31.69
N ASP A 243 33.08 -16.36 31.45
CA ASP A 243 31.78 -17.00 31.21
C ASP A 243 30.85 -16.94 32.43
N SER A 244 31.41 -17.00 33.65
CA SER A 244 30.67 -16.78 34.90
C SER A 244 30.06 -15.37 34.94
N ASP A 245 30.86 -14.35 34.60
CA ASP A 245 30.39 -12.96 34.57
C ASP A 245 29.31 -12.75 33.51
N LYS A 246 29.46 -13.38 32.33
CA LYS A 246 28.45 -13.35 31.27
C LYS A 246 27.12 -13.94 31.75
N GLU A 247 27.13 -15.06 32.48
CA GLU A 247 25.90 -15.65 33.02
C GLU A 247 25.24 -14.75 34.09
N ALA A 248 26.04 -14.16 34.98
CA ALA A 248 25.54 -13.19 35.95
C ALA A 248 24.90 -11.97 35.26
N MET A 249 25.56 -11.43 34.23
CA MET A 249 25.04 -10.32 33.43
C MET A 249 23.78 -10.69 32.65
N LYS A 250 23.73 -11.89 32.04
CA LYS A 250 22.52 -12.40 31.41
C LYS A 250 21.35 -12.44 32.39
N LYS A 251 21.56 -12.90 33.61
CA LYS A 251 20.50 -12.94 34.64
C LYS A 251 20.02 -11.54 35.01
N ARG A 252 20.92 -10.55 35.09
CA ARG A 252 20.56 -9.15 35.34
C ARG A 252 19.75 -8.54 34.20
N ILE A 253 20.23 -8.64 32.96
CA ILE A 253 19.56 -8.10 31.76
C ILE A 253 18.19 -8.75 31.55
N HIS A 254 18.10 -10.07 31.71
CA HIS A 254 16.83 -10.79 31.53
C HIS A 254 15.88 -10.70 32.72
N LYS A 255 16.20 -9.97 33.79
CA LYS A 255 15.39 -9.91 35.02
C LYS A 255 13.94 -9.53 34.71
N LEU A 256 13.70 -8.55 33.84
CA LEU A 256 12.36 -8.06 33.48
C LEU A 256 11.87 -8.59 32.12
N VAL A 257 12.60 -9.54 31.53
CA VAL A 257 12.33 -10.08 30.20
C VAL A 257 11.56 -11.39 30.32
N ARG A 258 10.46 -11.52 29.57
CA ARG A 258 9.78 -12.81 29.37
C ARG A 258 10.35 -13.56 28.17
N ARG A 259 10.52 -14.87 28.33
CA ARG A 259 11.15 -15.74 27.31
C ARG A 259 10.37 -15.80 25.98
N LYS A 260 9.04 -15.84 26.05
CA LYS A 260 8.16 -15.81 24.88
C LYS A 260 7.53 -14.42 24.81
N GLY A 261 7.67 -13.71 23.71
CA GLY A 261 7.01 -12.41 23.55
C GLY A 261 5.49 -12.53 23.51
N ARG A 262 4.80 -11.39 23.60
CA ARG A 262 3.36 -11.28 23.33
C ARG A 262 3.06 -11.80 21.93
N PHE A 263 1.98 -12.57 21.80
CA PHE A 263 1.57 -13.16 20.53
C PHE A 263 0.72 -12.19 19.71
N CYS A 264 0.52 -12.48 18.42
CA CYS A 264 -0.11 -11.58 17.46
C CYS A 264 -1.46 -11.03 17.92
N ASP A 265 -2.28 -11.85 18.56
CA ASP A 265 -3.62 -11.49 19.05
C ASP A 265 -3.63 -10.57 20.27
N ARG A 266 -2.48 -10.31 20.90
CA ARG A 266 -2.40 -9.27 21.94
C ARG A 266 -2.40 -7.88 21.34
N CYS A 267 -1.71 -7.65 20.22
CA CYS A 267 -1.63 -6.32 19.60
C CYS A 267 -2.62 -6.17 18.43
N HIS A 268 -2.84 -7.24 17.67
CA HIS A 268 -3.78 -7.21 16.55
C HIS A 268 -5.16 -7.70 16.99
N ALA A 269 -5.73 -7.01 17.96
CA ALA A 269 -7.10 -7.19 18.43
C ALA A 269 -7.89 -5.91 18.17
N GLN A 270 -9.20 -5.95 18.37
CA GLN A 270 -10.02 -4.74 18.44
C GLN A 270 -9.39 -3.73 19.42
N GLU A 271 -9.50 -2.44 19.11
CA GLU A 271 -8.73 -1.39 19.79
C GLU A 271 -8.95 -1.36 21.31
N ASP A 272 -10.16 -1.68 21.78
CA ASP A 272 -10.52 -1.78 23.20
C ASP A 272 -9.80 -2.91 23.96
N LYS A 273 -9.38 -3.96 23.25
CA LYS A 273 -8.70 -5.15 23.79
C LYS A 273 -7.23 -5.23 23.39
N SER A 274 -6.81 -4.37 22.48
CA SER A 274 -5.44 -4.30 21.98
C SER A 274 -4.48 -3.86 23.08
N TYR A 275 -3.35 -4.55 23.15
CA TYR A 275 -2.22 -4.16 23.98
C TYR A 275 -1.58 -2.84 23.52
N LEU A 276 -1.64 -2.53 22.22
CA LEU A 276 -1.12 -1.28 21.68
C LEU A 276 -2.27 -0.28 21.45
N PRO A 277 -2.18 0.94 22.01
CA PRO A 277 -3.19 1.97 21.80
C PRO A 277 -2.92 2.70 20.47
N PHE A 278 -3.26 2.06 19.34
CA PHE A 278 -2.88 2.53 18.00
C PHE A 278 -3.26 3.99 17.72
N ARG A 279 -4.47 4.42 18.07
CA ARG A 279 -4.89 5.82 17.90
C ARG A 279 -4.02 6.80 18.71
N LYS A 280 -3.67 6.46 19.95
CA LYS A 280 -2.74 7.28 20.77
C LYS A 280 -1.32 7.29 20.20
N LEU A 281 -0.94 6.25 19.47
CA LEU A 281 0.34 6.15 18.75
C LEU A 281 0.31 6.84 17.37
N GLY A 282 -0.79 7.51 17.01
CA GLY A 282 -0.90 8.29 15.77
C GLY A 282 -1.23 7.49 14.52
N PHE A 283 -1.75 6.26 14.67
CA PHE A 283 -2.20 5.48 13.51
C PHE A 283 -3.51 6.07 12.96
N SER A 284 -3.63 6.14 11.63
CA SER A 284 -4.88 6.56 10.98
C SER A 284 -5.98 5.51 11.14
N GLU A 285 -7.26 5.91 11.04
CA GLU A 285 -8.38 4.96 11.16
C GLU A 285 -8.27 3.77 10.21
N GLN A 286 -7.91 4.05 8.94
CA GLN A 286 -7.70 3.00 7.95
C GLN A 286 -6.59 2.05 8.40
N ARG A 287 -5.48 2.61 8.92
CA ARG A 287 -4.37 1.78 9.39
C ARG A 287 -4.73 0.95 10.61
N ILE A 288 -5.48 1.52 11.56
CA ILE A 288 -6.02 0.80 12.71
C ILE A 288 -6.87 -0.38 12.21
N PHE A 289 -7.83 -0.11 11.32
CA PHE A 289 -8.66 -1.15 10.73
C PHE A 289 -7.82 -2.26 10.08
N ASP A 290 -6.83 -1.90 9.26
CA ASP A 290 -5.99 -2.86 8.55
C ASP A 290 -5.17 -3.73 9.51
N VAL A 291 -4.61 -3.15 10.57
CA VAL A 291 -3.77 -3.90 11.51
C VAL A 291 -4.59 -4.71 12.51
N THR A 292 -5.83 -4.33 12.81
CA THR A 292 -6.69 -5.09 13.73
C THR A 292 -7.52 -6.18 13.03
N ASN A 293 -7.69 -6.09 11.71
CA ASN A 293 -8.49 -7.04 10.91
C ASN A 293 -7.64 -7.91 9.97
N LEU A 294 -6.55 -8.47 10.51
CA LEU A 294 -5.62 -9.30 9.73
C LEU A 294 -6.01 -10.79 9.74
N ASN A 295 -6.39 -11.33 8.58
CA ASN A 295 -6.69 -12.76 8.40
C ASN A 295 -5.50 -13.67 8.76
N ILE A 296 -4.27 -13.19 8.61
CA ILE A 296 -3.05 -13.96 8.91
C ILE A 296 -2.95 -14.38 10.39
N ILE A 297 -3.58 -13.65 11.32
CA ILE A 297 -3.59 -14.01 12.75
C ILE A 297 -4.31 -15.34 12.94
N GLY A 298 -5.48 -15.48 12.30
CA GLY A 298 -6.27 -16.71 12.34
C GLY A 298 -5.50 -17.89 11.75
N ILE A 299 -4.81 -17.66 10.63
CA ILE A 299 -4.00 -18.69 9.97
C ILE A 299 -2.86 -19.15 10.88
N VAL A 300 -2.09 -18.21 11.42
CA VAL A 300 -0.92 -18.51 12.29
C VAL A 300 -1.34 -19.15 13.62
N LYS A 301 -2.49 -18.75 14.18
CA LYS A 301 -3.00 -19.30 15.44
C LYS A 301 -3.60 -20.70 15.27
N LYS A 302 -4.35 -20.93 14.18
CA LYS A 302 -5.07 -22.19 13.95
C LYS A 302 -4.21 -23.26 13.28
N TYR A 303 -3.37 -22.88 12.32
CA TYR A 303 -2.61 -23.82 11.52
C TYR A 303 -1.15 -23.82 11.95
N LYS A 304 -0.71 -24.87 12.65
CA LYS A 304 0.71 -25.08 13.00
C LYS A 304 1.60 -25.36 11.77
N ASN A 305 1.01 -25.90 10.71
CA ASN A 305 1.63 -26.14 9.42
C ASN A 305 0.75 -25.50 8.35
N PHE A 306 1.26 -24.45 7.70
CA PHE A 306 0.62 -23.84 6.54
C PHE A 306 1.42 -24.26 5.31
N TYR A 307 0.78 -25.00 4.41
CA TYR A 307 1.37 -25.35 3.13
C TYR A 307 0.84 -24.35 2.10
N LEU A 308 1.75 -23.63 1.46
CA LEU A 308 1.37 -22.89 0.26
C LEU A 308 0.86 -23.91 -0.76
N PRO A 309 -0.33 -23.71 -1.35
CA PRO A 309 -0.78 -24.56 -2.44
C PRO A 309 0.30 -24.53 -3.53
N ASN A 310 0.51 -25.64 -4.24
CA ASN A 310 1.55 -25.80 -5.28
C ASN A 310 1.30 -24.94 -6.54
N LEU A 311 0.88 -23.68 -6.40
CA LEU A 311 0.57 -22.75 -7.48
C LEU A 311 1.78 -22.43 -8.37
N PHE A 312 3.00 -22.66 -7.87
CA PHE A 312 4.26 -22.38 -8.58
C PHE A 312 5.05 -23.64 -8.94
N LYS A 313 4.50 -24.84 -8.72
CA LYS A 313 5.09 -26.03 -9.34
C LYS A 313 4.79 -25.94 -10.83
N LYS A 314 5.81 -25.54 -11.60
CA LYS A 314 5.83 -25.74 -13.05
C LYS A 314 5.46 -27.21 -13.26
N GLU A 315 4.35 -27.49 -13.94
CA GLU A 315 4.04 -28.84 -14.36
C GLU A 315 5.26 -29.31 -15.14
N SER A 316 6.00 -30.26 -14.58
CA SER A 316 7.03 -30.96 -15.31
C SER A 316 6.28 -31.81 -16.34
N GLY A 317 5.98 -31.19 -17.48
CA GLY A 317 5.49 -31.87 -18.66
C GLY A 317 6.47 -32.99 -18.96
N SER A 318 6.02 -34.21 -18.71
CA SER A 318 6.65 -35.43 -19.19
C SER A 318 6.60 -35.40 -20.72
N GLN A 319 7.62 -34.82 -21.36
CA GLN A 319 7.95 -35.20 -22.73
C GLN A 319 8.69 -36.55 -22.65
N LYS A 320 7.93 -37.61 -22.95
CA LYS A 320 8.48 -38.88 -23.44
C LYS A 320 8.73 -38.76 -24.92
#